data_AF-A0A7X7FSJ5-F1
#
_entry.id   AF-A0A7X7FSJ5-F1
#
_cell.length_a   1.000
_cell.length_b   1.000
_cell.length_c   1.000
_cell.angle_alpha   90.00
_cell.angle_beta   90.00
_cell.angle_gamma   90.00
#
_symmetry.space_group_name_H-M   'P 1'
#
loop_
_entity.id
_entity.type
_entity.pdbx_description
1 polymer ?
#
loop_
_entity_poly.entity_id
_entity_poly.type
_entity_poly.pdbx_seq_one_letter_code
_entity_poly.pdbx_strand_id
1 'polypeptide(L)'
;MDTHAGAWAAKAQALADWTAAHMVNRTDQWAQYLPSEQRSYSRIVRIAPPKQLRGQVSLTTELLARHYTGASVGHLIGLHAKGVDNSTRWVTIDLGQHDPSAPATPAANLRAALAWYDTLKEQGFHPILEDSSGR
;
A
#
# COMPACT_ATOMS: atom_id res chain seq x y z
N MET A 1 -18.46 -16.77 8.83
CA MET A 1 -17.07 -16.87 8.33
C MET A 1 -16.86 -15.72 7.38
N ASP A 2 -15.78 -14.98 7.57
CA ASP A 2 -15.54 -13.66 6.98
C ASP A 2 -15.56 -13.70 5.43
N THR A 3 -16.69 -13.28 4.85
CA THR A 3 -16.98 -13.36 3.42
C THR A 3 -16.05 -12.50 2.58
N HIS A 4 -15.43 -11.48 3.20
CA HIS A 4 -14.54 -10.57 2.52
C HIS A 4 -13.18 -11.22 2.26
N ALA A 5 -12.53 -11.80 3.28
CA ALA A 5 -11.23 -12.46 3.11
C ALA A 5 -11.27 -13.58 2.05
N GLY A 6 -12.34 -14.38 2.03
CA GLY A 6 -12.53 -15.41 1.00
C GLY A 6 -12.70 -14.84 -0.40
N ALA A 7 -13.40 -13.71 -0.56
CA ALA A 7 -13.59 -13.05 -1.86
C ALA A 7 -12.27 -12.49 -2.42
N TRP A 8 -11.43 -11.90 -1.56
CA TRP A 8 -10.09 -11.43 -1.95
C TRP A 8 -9.20 -12.57 -2.42
N ALA A 9 -9.15 -13.67 -1.66
CA ALA A 9 -8.37 -14.84 -2.03
C ALA A 9 -8.87 -15.48 -3.35
N ALA A 10 -10.18 -15.57 -3.55
CA ALA A 10 -10.77 -16.10 -4.78
C ALA A 10 -10.50 -15.24 -6.01
N LYS A 11 -10.18 -13.95 -5.83
CA LYS A 11 -9.83 -13.00 -6.90
C LYS A 11 -8.35 -12.64 -6.93
N ALA A 12 -7.51 -13.34 -6.19
CA ALA A 12 -6.11 -12.98 -5.97
C ALA A 12 -5.33 -12.76 -7.26
N GLN A 13 -5.50 -13.63 -8.27
CA GLN A 13 -4.82 -13.48 -9.56
C GLN A 13 -5.31 -12.25 -10.33
N ALA A 14 -6.63 -12.06 -10.43
CA ALA A 14 -7.20 -10.91 -11.14
C ALA A 14 -6.81 -9.57 -10.49
N LEU A 15 -6.77 -9.53 -9.15
CA LEU A 15 -6.28 -8.38 -8.40
C LEU A 15 -4.78 -8.15 -8.61
N ALA A 16 -3.99 -9.22 -8.68
CA ALA A 16 -2.56 -9.13 -8.98
C ALA A 16 -2.29 -8.55 -10.38
N ASP A 17 -3.02 -9.03 -11.38
CA ASP A 17 -2.92 -8.53 -12.76
C ASP A 17 -3.29 -7.05 -12.84
N TRP A 18 -4.39 -6.66 -12.19
CA TRP A 18 -4.82 -5.26 -12.11
C TRP A 18 -3.78 -4.38 -11.42
N THR A 19 -3.25 -4.83 -10.27
CA THR A 19 -2.24 -4.10 -9.51
C THR A 19 -0.93 -3.96 -10.28
N ALA A 20 -0.48 -5.01 -10.99
CA ALA A 20 0.67 -4.93 -11.88
C ALA A 20 0.46 -3.90 -13.00
N ALA A 21 -0.73 -3.86 -13.59
CA ALA A 21 -1.05 -2.96 -14.70
C ALA A 21 -1.21 -1.49 -14.27
N HIS A 22 -1.73 -1.23 -13.07
CA HIS A 22 -2.17 0.11 -12.67
C HIS A 22 -1.37 0.72 -11.51
N MET A 23 -0.85 -0.09 -10.60
CA MET A 23 -0.27 0.38 -9.33
C MET A 23 1.25 0.19 -9.25
N VAL A 24 1.83 -0.76 -9.97
CA VAL A 24 3.28 -1.01 -9.88
C VAL A 24 4.05 0.06 -10.66
N ASN A 25 4.78 0.90 -9.93
CA ASN A 25 5.70 1.91 -10.51
C ASN A 25 7.12 1.37 -10.74
N ARG A 26 7.50 0.28 -10.05
CA ARG A 26 8.80 -0.38 -10.20
C ARG A 26 8.74 -1.82 -9.72
N THR A 27 9.57 -2.68 -10.30
CA THR A 27 9.63 -4.11 -9.96
C THR A 27 10.94 -4.54 -9.32
N ASP A 28 11.96 -3.68 -9.31
CA ASP A 28 13.28 -4.00 -8.78
C ASP A 28 13.37 -3.89 -7.25
N GLN A 29 12.38 -3.25 -6.60
CA GLN A 29 12.30 -3.09 -5.14
C GLN A 29 10.84 -3.01 -4.65
N TRP A 30 10.56 -3.63 -3.49
CA TRP A 30 9.29 -3.53 -2.77
C TRP A 30 9.51 -3.74 -1.26
N ALA A 31 8.58 -3.28 -0.43
CA ALA A 31 8.55 -3.65 0.98
C ALA A 31 7.89 -5.03 1.13
N GLN A 32 8.48 -5.90 1.93
CA GLN A 32 7.93 -7.20 2.31
C GLN A 32 7.74 -7.21 3.82
N TYR A 33 6.52 -7.47 4.28
CA TYR A 33 6.30 -7.71 5.71
C TYR A 33 6.98 -9.01 6.13
N LEU A 34 7.57 -8.99 7.32
CA LEU A 34 8.13 -10.19 7.91
C LEU A 34 6.99 -11.08 8.44
N PRO A 35 7.11 -12.41 8.30
CA PRO A 35 6.27 -13.36 9.04
C PRO A 35 6.27 -13.04 10.54
N SER A 36 5.16 -13.30 11.22
CA SER A 36 4.95 -12.89 12.61
C SER A 36 6.07 -13.35 13.56
N GLU A 37 6.57 -14.57 13.35
CA GLU A 37 7.65 -15.17 14.13
C GLU A 37 9.03 -14.55 13.88
N GLN A 38 9.18 -13.75 12.82
CA GLN A 38 10.42 -13.05 12.46
C GLN A 38 10.37 -11.54 12.77
N ARG A 39 9.24 -11.05 13.26
CA ARG A 39 9.06 -9.63 13.60
C ARG A 39 9.75 -9.29 14.93
N SER A 40 10.28 -8.08 15.00
CA SER A 40 10.63 -7.43 16.26
C SER A 40 9.92 -6.08 16.36
N TYR A 41 9.92 -5.47 17.54
CA TYR A 41 9.36 -4.13 17.74
C TYR A 41 9.94 -3.10 16.74
N SER A 42 11.24 -3.21 16.44
CA SER A 42 11.93 -2.30 15.52
C SER A 42 11.92 -2.75 14.06
N ARG A 43 11.42 -3.96 13.75
CA ARG A 43 11.50 -4.53 12.40
C ARG A 43 10.30 -5.40 12.07
N ILE A 44 9.36 -4.80 11.36
CA ILE A 44 8.15 -5.48 10.85
C ILE A 44 8.17 -5.69 9.33
N VAL A 45 9.05 -4.96 8.62
CA VAL A 45 9.20 -5.01 7.16
C VAL A 45 10.68 -5.11 6.78
N ARG A 46 10.94 -5.60 5.57
CA ARG A 46 12.25 -5.54 4.90
C ARG A 46 12.07 -5.04 3.48
N ILE A 47 13.10 -4.42 2.91
CA ILE A 47 13.13 -4.13 1.48
C ILE A 47 13.59 -5.38 0.74
N ALA A 48 12.76 -5.83 -0.21
CA ALA A 48 13.02 -6.95 -1.10
C ALA A 48 13.25 -6.43 -2.54
N PRO A 49 14.07 -7.11 -3.34
CA PRO A 49 15.00 -8.14 -2.91
C PRO A 49 16.17 -7.51 -2.11
N PRO A 50 16.96 -8.32 -1.37
CA PRO A 50 18.24 -7.87 -0.81
C PRO A 50 19.11 -7.21 -1.89
N LYS A 51 19.97 -6.24 -1.50
CA LYS A 51 20.75 -5.43 -2.44
C LYS A 51 21.52 -6.27 -3.48
N GLN A 52 22.06 -7.41 -3.07
CA GLN A 52 22.86 -8.31 -3.90
C GLN A 52 22.06 -9.01 -5.00
N LEU A 53 20.73 -9.07 -4.86
CA LEU A 53 19.82 -9.75 -5.80
C LEU A 53 19.01 -8.77 -6.66
N ARG A 54 19.24 -7.46 -6.52
CA ARG A 54 18.57 -6.45 -7.35
C ARG A 54 19.01 -6.61 -8.82
N GLY A 55 18.05 -6.55 -9.74
CA GLY A 55 18.27 -6.84 -11.16
C GLY A 55 18.28 -8.34 -11.51
N GLN A 56 18.28 -9.23 -10.51
CA GLN A 56 18.15 -10.68 -10.70
C GLN A 56 16.77 -11.18 -10.28
N VAL A 57 16.22 -10.57 -9.23
CA VAL A 57 14.89 -10.86 -8.72
C VAL A 57 14.01 -9.63 -8.90
N SER A 58 12.84 -9.84 -9.47
CA SER A 58 11.84 -8.81 -9.71
C SER A 58 10.55 -9.15 -8.97
N LEU A 59 9.76 -8.12 -8.66
CA LEU A 59 8.39 -8.28 -8.25
C LEU A 59 7.61 -8.91 -9.40
N THR A 60 6.96 -10.03 -9.14
CA THR A 60 6.17 -10.76 -10.15
C THR A 60 4.70 -10.73 -9.79
N THR A 61 3.87 -11.06 -10.78
CA THR A 61 2.42 -11.19 -10.57
C THR A 61 2.09 -12.30 -9.58
N GLU A 62 2.86 -13.38 -9.53
CA GLU A 62 2.67 -14.47 -8.56
C GLU A 62 2.95 -14.00 -7.12
N LEU A 63 3.94 -13.11 -6.94
CA LEU A 63 4.22 -12.45 -5.66
C LEU A 63 3.03 -11.59 -5.23
N LEU A 64 2.46 -10.82 -6.15
CA LEU A 64 1.26 -10.01 -5.90
C LEU A 64 0.02 -10.88 -5.60
N ALA A 65 -0.16 -11.99 -6.30
CA ALA A 65 -1.27 -12.91 -6.05
C ALA A 65 -1.19 -13.47 -4.63
N ARG A 66 0.01 -13.85 -4.15
CA ARG A 66 0.20 -14.30 -2.76
C ARG A 66 -0.17 -13.25 -1.71
N HIS A 67 0.02 -11.97 -2.00
CA HIS A 67 -0.41 -10.90 -1.11
C HIS A 67 -1.94 -10.94 -0.90
N TYR A 68 -2.71 -11.10 -1.98
CA TYR A 68 -4.17 -11.12 -1.92
C TYR A 68 -4.78 -12.40 -1.35
N THR A 69 -4.03 -13.51 -1.29
CA THR A 69 -4.54 -14.72 -0.60
C THR A 69 -4.61 -14.55 0.91
N GLY A 70 -3.83 -13.62 1.49
CA GLY A 70 -3.78 -13.41 2.93
C GLY A 70 -3.29 -14.62 3.74
N ALA A 71 -2.73 -15.65 3.09
CA ALA A 71 -2.37 -16.91 3.73
C ALA A 71 -1.24 -16.78 4.78
N SER A 72 -0.43 -15.72 4.67
CA SER A 72 0.59 -15.37 5.64
C SER A 72 0.82 -13.87 5.64
N VAL A 73 1.05 -13.32 6.82
CA VAL A 73 1.53 -11.95 7.01
C VAL A 73 2.83 -11.71 6.24
N GLY A 74 3.66 -12.75 6.10
CA GLY A 74 4.89 -12.72 5.31
C GLY A 74 4.68 -12.58 3.81
N HIS A 75 3.44 -12.75 3.30
CA HIS A 75 3.11 -12.51 1.91
C HIS A 75 2.71 -11.06 1.62
N LEU A 76 2.51 -10.23 2.65
CA LEU A 76 2.09 -8.84 2.45
C LEU A 76 3.21 -8.02 1.81
N ILE A 77 2.88 -7.33 0.72
CA ILE A 77 3.80 -6.50 -0.06
C ILE A 77 3.34 -5.05 0.03
N GLY A 78 4.28 -4.15 0.28
CA GLY A 78 4.11 -2.71 0.10
C GLY A 78 4.81 -2.26 -1.19
N LEU A 79 4.06 -1.61 -2.07
CA LEU A 79 4.60 -1.04 -3.30
C LEU A 79 5.27 0.31 -3.03
N HIS A 80 6.32 0.61 -3.79
CA HIS A 80 6.83 1.98 -3.83
C HIS A 80 5.90 2.83 -4.70
N ALA A 81 5.43 3.95 -4.13
CA ALA A 81 4.73 4.97 -4.90
C ALA A 81 5.63 5.55 -6.00
N LYS A 82 6.94 5.65 -5.75
CA LYS A 82 7.88 6.24 -6.69
C LYS A 82 8.51 5.19 -7.62
N GLY A 83 8.51 5.47 -8.92
CA GLY A 83 9.30 4.77 -9.94
C GLY A 83 10.80 5.04 -9.84
N VAL A 84 11.59 4.38 -10.70
CA VAL A 84 13.05 4.54 -10.75
C VAL A 84 13.46 5.94 -11.22
N ASP A 85 12.66 6.54 -12.10
CA ASP A 85 12.83 7.86 -12.72
C ASP A 85 12.14 8.99 -11.93
N ASN A 86 11.69 8.70 -10.71
CA ASN A 86 10.90 9.61 -9.87
C ASN A 86 9.46 9.89 -10.35
N SER A 87 8.96 9.22 -11.38
CA SER A 87 7.54 9.28 -11.76
C SER A 87 6.65 8.49 -10.77
N THR A 88 5.35 8.77 -10.79
CA THR A 88 4.35 7.98 -10.06
C THR A 88 3.03 7.92 -10.82
N ARG A 89 2.34 6.79 -10.74
CA ARG A 89 0.97 6.58 -11.24
C ARG A 89 -0.10 6.97 -10.23
N TRP A 90 0.24 7.01 -8.94
CA TRP A 90 -0.70 7.25 -7.86
C TRP A 90 -0.01 7.93 -6.67
N VAL A 91 -0.81 8.57 -5.82
CA VAL A 91 -0.35 9.13 -4.56
C VAL A 91 -1.37 8.80 -3.49
N THR A 92 -0.89 8.56 -2.27
CA THR A 92 -1.73 8.36 -1.10
C THR A 92 -1.37 9.42 -0.09
N ILE A 93 -2.39 10.08 0.47
CA ILE A 93 -2.25 10.99 1.59
C ILE A 93 -2.91 10.29 2.78
N ASP A 94 -2.10 9.93 3.78
CA ASP A 94 -2.57 9.35 5.03
C ASP A 94 -2.69 10.47 6.07
N LEU A 95 -3.89 10.62 6.65
CA LEU A 95 -4.23 11.70 7.56
C LEU A 95 -4.60 11.12 8.93
N GLY A 96 -3.74 11.35 9.91
CA GLY A 96 -3.96 10.90 11.28
C GLY A 96 -3.22 11.76 12.30
N GLN A 97 -3.66 11.66 13.56
CA GLN A 97 -2.93 12.27 14.67
C GLN A 97 -1.71 11.39 15.00
N HIS A 98 -0.52 11.83 14.56
CA HIS A 98 0.74 11.18 14.90
C HIS A 98 1.30 11.63 16.26
N ASP A 99 0.87 12.79 16.76
CA ASP A 99 1.27 13.37 18.03
C ASP A 99 0.03 13.57 18.93
N PRO A 100 -0.09 12.81 20.03
CA PRO A 100 -1.19 12.96 20.99
C PRO A 100 -1.31 14.35 21.62
N SER A 101 -0.23 15.12 21.64
CA SER A 101 -0.17 16.48 22.19
C SER A 101 -0.55 17.57 21.19
N ALA A 102 -0.57 17.24 19.89
CA ALA A 102 -0.96 18.18 18.85
C ALA A 102 -2.48 18.45 18.89
N PRO A 103 -2.93 19.68 18.58
CA PRO A 103 -4.35 20.05 18.59
C PRO A 103 -5.14 19.48 17.39
N ALA A 104 -4.61 18.46 16.71
CA ALA A 104 -5.27 17.84 15.57
C ALA A 104 -6.54 17.14 16.05
N THR A 105 -7.69 17.63 15.58
CA THR A 105 -9.00 17.02 15.85
C THR A 105 -9.46 16.25 14.61
N PRO A 106 -10.31 15.21 14.77
CA PRO A 106 -10.94 14.54 13.64
C PRO A 106 -11.61 15.53 12.65
N ALA A 107 -12.28 16.55 13.19
CA ALA A 107 -12.90 17.61 12.38
C ALA A 107 -11.88 18.43 11.58
N ALA A 108 -10.67 18.66 12.12
CA ALA A 108 -9.60 19.33 11.39
C ALA A 108 -9.04 18.45 10.26
N ASN A 109 -8.85 17.15 10.51
CA ASN A 109 -8.41 16.19 9.50
C ASN A 109 -9.42 16.09 8.36
N LEU A 110 -10.72 16.01 8.67
CA LEU A 110 -11.77 15.96 7.65
C LEU A 110 -11.79 17.24 6.80
N ARG A 111 -11.68 18.43 7.42
CA ARG A 111 -11.60 19.69 6.66
C ARG A 111 -10.39 19.72 5.72
N ALA A 112 -9.24 19.25 6.17
CA ALA A 112 -8.04 19.17 5.33
C ALA A 112 -8.24 18.17 4.18
N ALA A 113 -8.79 16.98 4.47
CA ALA A 113 -9.05 15.95 3.47
C ALA A 113 -9.99 16.45 2.37
N LEU A 114 -11.09 17.12 2.73
CA LEU A 114 -12.04 17.69 1.77
C LEU A 114 -11.41 18.80 0.92
N ALA A 115 -10.65 19.71 1.55
CA ALA A 115 -9.97 20.78 0.82
C ALA A 115 -8.97 20.23 -0.22
N TRP A 116 -8.19 19.20 0.15
CA TRP A 116 -7.26 18.55 -0.77
C TRP A 116 -7.97 17.71 -1.83
N TYR A 117 -9.09 17.05 -1.49
CA TYR A 117 -9.91 16.32 -2.45
C TYR A 117 -10.40 17.24 -3.58
N ASP A 118 -10.94 18.41 -3.24
CA ASP A 118 -11.42 19.38 -4.23
C ASP A 118 -10.26 19.95 -5.05
N THR A 119 -9.16 20.33 -4.40
CA THR A 119 -7.94 20.81 -5.08
C THR A 119 -7.40 19.79 -6.08
N LEU A 120 -7.34 18.51 -5.70
CA LEU A 120 -6.85 17.44 -6.56
C LEU A 120 -7.80 17.20 -7.75
N LYS A 121 -9.12 17.29 -7.55
CA LYS A 121 -10.09 17.22 -8.65
C LYS A 121 -9.92 18.37 -9.64
N GLU A 122 -9.72 19.60 -9.16
CA GLU A 122 -9.46 20.77 -10.01
C GLU A 122 -8.18 20.59 -10.86
N GLN A 123 -7.19 19.87 -10.33
CA GLN A 123 -5.97 19.51 -11.04
C GLN A 123 -6.13 18.31 -12.00
N GLY A 124 -7.33 17.74 -12.12
CA GLY A 124 -7.64 16.64 -13.03
C GLY A 124 -7.38 15.24 -12.46
N PHE A 125 -7.11 15.11 -11.16
CA PHE A 125 -7.03 13.80 -10.50
C PHE A 125 -8.42 13.22 -10.24
N HIS A 126 -8.46 11.91 -10.02
CA HIS A 126 -9.65 11.16 -9.60
C HIS A 126 -9.44 10.59 -8.19
N PRO A 127 -9.37 11.43 -7.15
CA PRO A 127 -9.10 10.97 -5.78
C PRO A 127 -10.24 10.08 -5.26
N ILE A 128 -9.85 9.07 -4.48
CA ILE A 128 -10.75 8.29 -3.63
C ILE A 128 -10.53 8.79 -2.21
N LEU A 129 -11.60 9.16 -1.52
CA LEU A 129 -11.57 9.54 -0.11
C LEU A 129 -12.21 8.41 0.70
N GLU A 130 -11.45 7.88 1.65
CA GLU A 130 -11.87 6.79 2.52
C GLU A 130 -11.48 7.11 3.97
N ASP A 131 -12.39 6.84 4.90
CA ASP A 131 -12.07 6.81 6.33
C ASP A 131 -11.57 5.41 6.69
N SER A 132 -10.28 5.30 7.02
CA SER A 132 -9.62 4.04 7.37
C SER A 132 -9.92 3.56 8.79
N SER A 133 -10.52 4.41 9.64
CA SER A 133 -10.81 4.09 11.03
C SER A 133 -12.26 3.65 11.28
N GLY A 134 -13.14 3.86 10.29
CA GLY A 134 -14.58 3.58 10.41
C GLY A 134 -15.22 4.30 11.61
N ARG A 135 -14.72 5.49 11.95
CA ARG A 135 -15.09 6.26 13.14
C ARG A 135 -15.38 7.71 12.80
#